data_AF-A0A815PVB5-F1
#
_entry.id   AF-A0A815PVB5-F1
#
_cell.length_a   1.000
_cell.length_b   1.000
_cell.length_c   1.000
_cell.angle_alpha   90.00
_cell.angle_beta   90.00
_cell.angle_gamma   90.00
#
_symmetry.space_group_name_H-M   'P 1'
#
loop_
_entity.id
_entity.type
_entity.pdbx_description
1 polymer ?
#
loop_
_entity_poly.entity_id
_entity_poly.type
_entity_poly.pdbx_seq_one_letter_code
_entity_poly.pdbx_strand_id
1 'polypeptide(L)'
;MTDANVHPSVILVRDRLHDIFPDIKIPLEFIGWHIRQSTSIETICSNFVAEILSFGKVTDPTKDSNLIEKSSVTSTTTTASAAAAATTVITPSTITKDDVLQTLYDVFNSIPHDHIDNVYIRLKNSSNVNWYDDIVNELLSYNEVKPVTSKRSFDEINIEDEYHPEEYDRLLAILPDIDPDYALESYMKFLEQSPNKTDLNVLITNLIENGYVKLKDKLERLRNERLKENLREPKFEIEEFLKTFPNPSEYFYDRTKTVSESYKKHAYTYIANAFARVPSDYIKQVLNYNNYRFAPTMDQLQQEFKTYHVNQGKKSSDAVPKRLNNRARALIPIPDVPDEIFYKELCYTKHSEEIEGE
;
A
#
# COMPACT_ATOMS: atom_id res chain seq x y z
N MET A 1 -13.15 -36.92 20.49
CA MET A 1 -12.59 -36.42 21.76
C MET A 1 -13.75 -36.18 22.71
N THR A 2 -13.69 -36.66 23.93
CA THR A 2 -14.71 -36.38 24.96
C THR A 2 -14.50 -34.96 25.49
N ASP A 3 -15.59 -34.22 25.74
CA ASP A 3 -15.60 -32.81 26.19
C ASP A 3 -14.88 -32.53 27.53
N ALA A 4 -14.26 -33.54 28.15
CA ALA A 4 -13.70 -33.49 29.49
C ALA A 4 -12.48 -32.57 29.67
N ASN A 5 -11.89 -32.04 28.59
CA ASN A 5 -10.70 -31.19 28.64
C ASN A 5 -10.89 -29.78 28.03
N VAL A 6 -12.13 -29.35 27.79
CA VAL A 6 -12.40 -28.03 27.18
C VAL A 6 -12.44 -26.96 28.27
N HIS A 7 -11.74 -25.83 28.05
CA HIS A 7 -11.69 -24.73 29.02
C HIS A 7 -13.11 -24.13 29.25
N PRO A 8 -13.52 -23.83 30.50
CA PRO A 8 -14.88 -23.34 30.81
C PRO A 8 -15.31 -22.12 30.00
N SER A 9 -14.39 -21.22 29.69
CA SER A 9 -14.66 -20.03 28.85
C SER A 9 -15.03 -20.37 27.41
N VAL A 10 -14.48 -21.46 26.84
CA VAL A 10 -14.82 -21.92 25.47
C VAL A 10 -16.26 -22.42 25.45
N ILE A 11 -16.66 -23.15 26.49
CA ILE A 11 -18.04 -23.66 26.63
C ILE A 11 -19.01 -22.49 26.78
N LEU A 12 -18.69 -21.52 27.65
CA LEU A 12 -19.55 -20.34 27.88
C LEU A 12 -19.74 -19.49 26.60
N VAL A 13 -18.68 -19.30 25.80
CA VAL A 13 -18.77 -18.58 24.53
C VAL A 13 -19.54 -19.40 23.49
N ARG A 14 -19.33 -20.72 23.42
CA ARG A 14 -20.10 -21.61 22.53
C ARG A 14 -21.59 -21.52 22.81
N ASP A 15 -21.99 -21.60 24.08
CA ASP A 15 -23.40 -21.62 24.46
C ASP A 15 -24.06 -20.27 24.11
N ARG A 16 -23.37 -19.14 24.35
CA ARG A 16 -23.85 -17.81 23.91
C ARG A 16 -23.94 -17.66 22.40
N LEU A 17 -22.98 -18.19 21.65
CA LEU A 17 -23.02 -18.14 20.19
C LEU A 17 -24.11 -19.07 19.63
N HIS A 18 -24.39 -20.19 20.28
CA HIS A 18 -25.47 -21.10 19.92
C HIS A 18 -26.85 -20.48 20.20
N ASP A 19 -26.99 -19.64 21.22
CA ASP A 19 -28.21 -18.86 21.46
C ASP A 19 -28.47 -17.84 20.34
N ILE A 20 -27.42 -17.29 19.74
CA ILE A 20 -27.50 -16.31 18.64
C ILE A 20 -27.66 -17.01 17.28
N PHE A 21 -26.99 -18.15 17.10
CA PHE A 21 -26.94 -18.90 15.85
C PHE A 21 -27.24 -20.39 16.08
N PRO A 22 -28.49 -20.76 16.33
CA PRO A 22 -28.85 -22.14 16.70
C PRO A 22 -28.57 -23.16 15.59
N ASP A 23 -28.53 -22.72 14.33
CA ASP A 23 -28.34 -23.59 13.17
C ASP A 23 -26.87 -23.74 12.72
N ILE A 24 -25.95 -22.99 13.32
CA ILE A 24 -24.53 -22.98 12.92
C ILE A 24 -23.73 -23.86 13.85
N LYS A 25 -23.14 -24.94 13.31
CA LYS A 25 -22.16 -25.75 14.04
C LYS A 25 -20.81 -25.04 14.08
N ILE A 26 -20.47 -24.47 15.23
CA ILE A 26 -19.22 -23.74 15.44
C ILE A 26 -18.16 -24.71 16.02
N PRO A 27 -17.02 -24.92 15.36
CA PRO A 27 -15.93 -25.74 15.91
C PRO A 27 -15.37 -25.12 17.20
N LEU A 28 -15.14 -25.95 18.24
CA LEU A 28 -14.57 -25.50 19.52
C LEU A 28 -13.18 -24.89 19.37
N GLU A 29 -12.41 -25.36 18.39
CA GLU A 29 -11.06 -24.89 18.10
C GLU A 29 -11.06 -23.44 17.60
N PHE A 30 -12.07 -23.08 16.80
CA PHE A 30 -12.29 -21.73 16.30
C PHE A 30 -12.61 -20.76 17.45
N ILE A 31 -13.47 -21.17 18.38
CA ILE A 31 -13.76 -20.39 19.60
C ILE A 31 -12.50 -20.25 20.47
N GLY A 32 -11.71 -21.32 20.58
CA GLY A 32 -10.43 -21.31 21.29
C GLY A 32 -9.39 -20.38 20.68
N TRP A 33 -9.44 -20.13 19.37
CA TRP A 33 -8.57 -19.15 18.71
C TRP A 33 -8.95 -17.71 19.10
N HIS A 34 -10.22 -17.34 19.03
CA HIS A 34 -10.66 -15.98 19.42
C HIS A 34 -10.46 -15.67 20.90
N ILE A 35 -10.63 -16.66 21.79
CA ILE A 35 -10.36 -16.47 23.23
C ILE A 35 -8.88 -16.13 23.49
N ARG A 36 -7.94 -16.58 22.64
CA ARG A 36 -6.52 -16.21 22.78
C ARG A 36 -6.23 -14.78 22.33
N GLN A 37 -7.06 -14.23 21.44
CA GLN A 37 -6.85 -12.90 20.84
C GLN A 37 -7.54 -11.77 21.60
N SER A 38 -8.51 -12.08 22.45
CA SER A 38 -9.37 -11.09 23.10
C SER A 38 -9.54 -11.36 24.59
N THR A 39 -9.45 -10.31 25.41
CA THR A 39 -9.57 -10.41 26.88
C THR A 39 -11.01 -10.33 27.39
N SER A 40 -11.99 -10.03 26.53
CA SER A 40 -13.40 -9.91 26.90
C SER A 40 -14.31 -10.78 26.03
N ILE A 41 -15.32 -11.39 26.64
CA ILE A 41 -16.33 -12.23 25.97
C ILE A 41 -17.14 -11.41 24.96
N GLU A 42 -17.44 -10.16 25.28
CA GLU A 42 -18.20 -9.25 24.42
C GLU A 42 -17.45 -8.94 23.12
N THR A 43 -16.14 -8.70 23.22
CA THR A 43 -15.26 -8.51 22.05
C THR A 43 -15.16 -9.77 21.20
N ILE A 44 -15.12 -10.96 21.84
CA ILE A 44 -15.09 -12.24 21.12
C ILE A 44 -16.37 -12.44 20.31
N CYS A 45 -17.54 -12.25 20.95
CA CYS A 45 -18.83 -12.35 20.26
C CYS A 45 -18.96 -11.32 19.14
N SER A 46 -18.54 -10.07 19.37
CA SER A 46 -18.61 -9.01 18.35
C SER A 46 -17.75 -9.31 17.13
N ASN A 47 -16.50 -9.75 17.34
CA ASN A 47 -15.59 -10.09 16.24
C ASN A 47 -16.11 -11.30 15.46
N PHE A 48 -16.64 -12.30 16.16
CA PHE A 48 -17.22 -13.49 15.56
C PHE A 48 -18.44 -13.17 14.69
N VAL A 49 -19.35 -12.31 15.19
CA VAL A 49 -20.52 -11.87 14.42
C VAL A 49 -20.09 -11.08 13.17
N ALA A 50 -19.10 -10.18 13.31
CA ALA A 50 -18.57 -9.43 12.17
C ALA A 50 -17.98 -10.35 11.09
N GLU A 51 -17.26 -11.39 11.50
CA GLU A 51 -16.61 -12.34 10.59
C GLU A 51 -17.61 -13.28 9.89
N ILE A 52 -18.64 -13.76 10.58
CA ILE A 52 -19.73 -14.52 9.95
C ILE A 52 -20.48 -13.67 8.92
N LEU A 53 -20.78 -12.41 9.27
CA LEU A 53 -21.50 -11.51 8.38
C LEU A 53 -20.66 -11.10 7.16
N SER A 54 -19.33 -11.01 7.30
CA SER A 54 -18.45 -10.66 6.18
C SER A 54 -18.16 -11.83 5.24
N PHE A 55 -18.05 -13.06 5.75
CA PHE A 55 -17.61 -14.21 4.93
C PHE A 55 -18.71 -15.17 4.49
N GLY A 56 -19.92 -15.07 5.04
CA GLY A 56 -21.06 -15.89 4.62
C GLY A 56 -20.95 -17.39 4.91
N LYS A 57 -19.77 -17.93 5.27
CA LYS A 57 -19.52 -19.27 5.83
C LYS A 57 -18.23 -19.27 6.67
N VAL A 58 -18.25 -20.02 7.78
CA VAL A 58 -17.07 -20.28 8.63
C VAL A 58 -16.25 -21.41 8.00
N THR A 59 -15.00 -21.15 7.60
CA THR A 59 -14.05 -22.17 7.14
C THR A 59 -13.16 -22.63 8.30
N ASP A 60 -12.92 -23.95 8.35
CA ASP A 60 -12.12 -24.61 9.40
C ASP A 60 -10.61 -24.47 9.07
N PRO A 61 -9.81 -23.79 9.90
CA PRO A 61 -8.40 -23.52 9.62
C PRO A 61 -7.46 -24.73 9.79
N THR A 62 -7.97 -25.92 10.13
CA THR A 62 -7.11 -27.09 10.44
C THR A 62 -7.05 -28.17 9.36
N LYS A 63 -7.76 -27.99 8.22
CA LYS A 63 -7.97 -29.09 7.27
C LYS A 63 -6.86 -29.34 6.24
N ASP A 64 -5.81 -28.52 6.18
CA ASP A 64 -4.74 -28.63 5.16
C ASP A 64 -3.45 -29.30 5.65
N SER A 65 -3.53 -30.34 6.48
CA SER A 65 -2.37 -31.18 6.73
C SER A 65 -2.71 -32.66 6.95
N ASN A 66 -2.23 -33.48 5.99
CA ASN A 66 -2.18 -34.95 5.90
C ASN A 66 -3.31 -35.65 5.11
N LEU A 67 -3.03 -36.07 3.86
CA LEU A 67 -2.68 -37.47 3.54
C LEU A 67 -2.40 -37.68 2.04
N ILE A 68 -1.15 -38.04 1.77
CA ILE A 68 -0.67 -38.78 0.59
C ILE A 68 -0.91 -40.27 0.88
N GLU A 69 -1.63 -40.99 -0.01
CA GLU A 69 -1.25 -42.37 -0.33
C GLU A 69 -1.74 -42.85 -1.70
N LYS A 70 -0.93 -43.76 -2.24
CA LYS A 70 -0.82 -44.26 -3.62
C LYS A 70 -2.03 -45.08 -4.08
N SER A 71 -2.29 -45.10 -5.39
CA SER A 71 -2.43 -46.34 -6.18
C SER A 71 -2.56 -46.09 -7.69
N SER A 72 -2.02 -47.05 -8.44
CA SER A 72 -1.83 -47.11 -9.87
C SER A 72 -2.92 -47.95 -10.59
N VAL A 73 -2.98 -47.82 -11.94
CA VAL A 73 -3.38 -48.82 -12.97
C VAL A 73 -4.76 -48.68 -13.69
N THR A 74 -4.63 -48.53 -15.03
CA THR A 74 -5.51 -48.83 -16.20
C THR A 74 -6.85 -48.12 -16.49
N SER A 75 -6.83 -47.42 -17.65
CA SER A 75 -7.68 -47.57 -18.85
C SER A 75 -9.20 -47.76 -18.73
N THR A 76 -10.00 -46.87 -19.33
CA THR A 76 -10.71 -47.07 -20.63
C THR A 76 -11.72 -45.94 -20.93
N THR A 77 -11.68 -45.47 -22.18
CA THR A 77 -12.79 -45.13 -23.11
C THR A 77 -14.11 -44.54 -22.58
N THR A 78 -14.58 -43.44 -23.21
CA THR A 78 -15.84 -43.36 -24.00
C THR A 78 -16.50 -41.95 -24.00
N THR A 79 -16.44 -41.31 -25.18
CA THR A 79 -17.40 -40.45 -25.91
C THR A 79 -18.24 -39.32 -25.26
N ALA A 80 -18.16 -38.18 -25.97
CA ALA A 80 -19.25 -37.40 -26.59
C ALA A 80 -19.96 -36.25 -25.84
N SER A 81 -20.24 -35.24 -26.68
CA SER A 81 -21.33 -34.26 -26.62
C SER A 81 -21.01 -32.90 -25.97
N ALA A 82 -20.47 -31.99 -26.79
CA ALA A 82 -20.56 -30.55 -26.57
C ALA A 82 -21.74 -30.00 -27.39
N ALA A 83 -22.73 -29.44 -26.70
CA ALA A 83 -23.80 -28.65 -27.28
C ALA A 83 -24.15 -27.50 -26.33
N ALA A 84 -24.54 -26.38 -26.96
CA ALA A 84 -25.19 -25.19 -26.41
C ALA A 84 -24.29 -24.12 -25.79
N ALA A 85 -23.95 -23.15 -26.65
CA ALA A 85 -23.68 -21.76 -26.29
C ALA A 85 -24.93 -21.15 -25.65
N ALA A 86 -24.75 -20.50 -24.50
CA ALA A 86 -25.74 -19.62 -23.89
C ALA A 86 -25.11 -18.23 -23.73
N THR A 87 -25.51 -17.33 -24.62
CA THR A 87 -25.26 -15.89 -24.51
C THR A 87 -26.17 -15.33 -23.41
N THR A 88 -25.59 -15.00 -22.26
CA THR A 88 -26.32 -14.31 -21.19
C THR A 88 -26.34 -12.82 -21.48
N VAL A 89 -27.49 -12.34 -21.96
CA VAL A 89 -27.81 -10.92 -22.05
C VAL A 89 -28.09 -10.40 -20.65
N ILE A 90 -27.23 -9.51 -20.16
CA ILE A 90 -27.42 -8.79 -18.89
C ILE A 90 -28.43 -7.67 -19.15
N THR A 91 -29.62 -7.79 -18.56
CA THR A 91 -30.57 -6.68 -18.44
C THR A 91 -30.20 -5.81 -17.24
N PRO A 92 -30.17 -4.46 -17.36
CA PRO A 92 -29.81 -3.57 -16.27
C PRO A 92 -30.94 -3.56 -15.23
N SER A 93 -30.68 -4.18 -14.08
CA SER A 93 -31.47 -4.00 -12.87
C SER A 93 -31.43 -2.54 -12.44
N THR A 94 -32.57 -2.02 -11.98
CA THR A 94 -32.76 -0.67 -11.46
C THR A 94 -31.78 -0.36 -10.34
N ILE A 95 -30.70 0.35 -10.68
CA ILE A 95 -29.74 0.92 -9.74
C ILE A 95 -30.48 1.96 -8.91
N THR A 96 -30.54 1.78 -7.58
CA THR A 96 -31.19 2.76 -6.71
C THR A 96 -30.29 3.99 -6.55
N LYS A 97 -30.90 5.13 -6.19
CA LYS A 97 -30.26 6.45 -6.21
C LYS A 97 -29.00 6.57 -5.35
N ASP A 98 -28.83 5.66 -4.39
CA ASP A 98 -27.74 5.62 -3.43
C ASP A 98 -26.59 4.71 -3.89
N ASP A 99 -26.85 3.74 -4.76
CA ASP A 99 -25.84 2.76 -5.21
C ASP A 99 -24.75 3.44 -6.06
N VAL A 100 -25.12 4.42 -6.90
CA VAL A 100 -24.15 5.15 -7.74
C VAL A 100 -23.23 6.01 -6.90
N LEU A 101 -23.78 6.72 -5.91
CA LEU A 101 -23.00 7.59 -5.04
C LEU A 101 -22.07 6.76 -4.15
N GLN A 102 -22.56 5.62 -3.64
CA GLN A 102 -21.74 4.67 -2.90
C GLN A 102 -20.60 4.11 -3.76
N THR A 103 -20.89 3.73 -5.01
CA THR A 103 -19.86 3.26 -5.95
C THR A 103 -18.79 4.34 -6.21
N LEU A 104 -19.19 5.62 -6.28
CA LEU A 104 -18.24 6.72 -6.42
C LEU A 104 -17.35 6.88 -5.17
N TYR A 105 -17.89 6.72 -3.96
CA TYR A 105 -17.07 6.72 -2.74
C TYR A 105 -16.08 5.55 -2.71
N ASP A 106 -16.52 4.36 -3.10
CA ASP A 106 -15.68 3.16 -3.08
C ASP A 106 -14.53 3.27 -4.10
N VAL A 107 -14.81 3.82 -5.30
CA VAL A 107 -13.83 3.98 -6.38
C VAL A 107 -12.90 5.17 -6.16
N PHE A 108 -13.42 6.29 -5.65
CA PHE A 108 -12.67 7.54 -5.44
C PHE A 108 -12.42 7.82 -3.95
N ASN A 109 -12.06 6.80 -3.18
CA ASN A 109 -11.85 6.88 -1.72
C ASN A 109 -10.75 7.87 -1.25
N SER A 110 -9.92 8.37 -2.17
CA SER A 110 -8.90 9.39 -1.94
C SER A 110 -9.44 10.83 -2.03
N ILE A 111 -10.63 11.02 -2.64
CA ILE A 111 -11.25 12.32 -2.79
C ILE A 111 -12.17 12.58 -1.58
N PRO A 112 -12.12 13.76 -0.95
CA PRO A 112 -13.04 14.12 0.11
C PRO A 112 -14.51 13.93 -0.31
N HIS A 113 -15.31 13.27 0.52
CA HIS A 113 -16.69 12.92 0.20
C HIS A 113 -17.56 14.15 -0.11
N ASP A 114 -17.29 15.29 0.53
CA ASP A 114 -17.95 16.57 0.26
C ASP A 114 -17.69 17.05 -1.17
N HIS A 115 -16.52 16.79 -1.73
CA HIS A 115 -16.24 17.11 -3.13
C HIS A 115 -16.99 16.18 -4.08
N ILE A 116 -17.01 14.87 -3.80
CA ILE A 116 -17.75 13.88 -4.58
C ILE A 116 -19.24 14.23 -4.59
N ASP A 117 -19.81 14.63 -3.45
CA ASP A 117 -21.21 15.05 -3.32
C ASP A 117 -21.54 16.27 -4.19
N ASN A 118 -20.65 17.28 -4.16
CA ASN A 118 -20.82 18.50 -4.93
C ASN A 118 -20.79 18.25 -6.44
N VAL A 119 -19.83 17.43 -6.91
CA VAL A 119 -19.71 17.06 -8.34
C VAL A 119 -20.92 16.23 -8.77
N TYR A 120 -21.33 15.25 -7.94
CA TYR A 120 -22.50 14.41 -8.20
C TYR A 120 -23.80 15.23 -8.30
N ILE A 121 -24.10 16.09 -7.31
CA ILE A 121 -25.32 16.90 -7.30
C ILE A 121 -25.34 17.87 -8.49
N ARG A 122 -24.20 18.51 -8.79
CA ARG A 122 -24.12 19.51 -9.87
C ARG A 122 -24.34 18.88 -11.24
N LEU A 123 -23.65 17.78 -11.54
CA LEU A 123 -23.68 17.17 -12.86
C LEU A 123 -24.92 16.29 -13.07
N LYS A 124 -25.42 15.63 -12.03
CA LYS A 124 -26.68 14.86 -12.11
C LYS A 124 -27.90 15.73 -12.41
N ASN A 125 -27.90 16.98 -11.92
CA ASN A 125 -28.95 17.95 -12.22
C ASN A 125 -28.73 18.67 -13.57
N SER A 126 -27.62 18.41 -14.25
CA SER A 126 -27.41 18.92 -15.61
C SER A 126 -28.35 18.21 -16.58
N SER A 127 -28.77 18.90 -17.64
CA SER A 127 -29.57 18.29 -18.72
C SER A 127 -28.73 17.40 -19.65
N ASN A 128 -27.47 17.09 -19.29
CA ASN A 128 -26.59 16.27 -20.11
C ASN A 128 -26.96 14.79 -19.98
N VAL A 129 -27.12 14.10 -21.12
CA VAL A 129 -27.38 12.66 -21.18
C VAL A 129 -26.19 11.87 -20.65
N ASN A 130 -24.97 12.43 -20.75
CA ASN A 130 -23.72 11.78 -20.36
C ASN A 130 -23.16 12.29 -19.02
N TRP A 131 -24.03 12.75 -18.11
CA TRP A 131 -23.61 13.31 -16.82
C TRP A 131 -22.72 12.38 -15.99
N TYR A 132 -22.83 11.05 -16.15
CA TYR A 132 -21.98 10.09 -15.45
C TYR A 132 -20.52 10.15 -15.93
N ASP A 133 -20.30 10.21 -17.24
CA ASP A 133 -18.96 10.33 -17.82
C ASP A 133 -18.32 11.66 -17.40
N ASP A 134 -19.12 12.73 -17.32
CA ASP A 134 -18.65 14.03 -16.84
C ASP A 134 -18.21 13.97 -15.36
N ILE A 135 -18.96 13.26 -14.51
CA ILE A 135 -18.58 13.05 -13.11
C ILE A 135 -17.26 12.29 -13.02
N VAL A 136 -17.12 11.18 -13.76
CA VAL A 136 -15.91 10.36 -13.73
C VAL A 136 -14.71 11.16 -14.25
N ASN A 137 -14.86 11.90 -15.34
CA ASN A 137 -13.78 12.74 -15.88
C ASN A 137 -13.40 13.86 -14.92
N GLU A 138 -14.36 14.49 -14.25
CA GLU A 138 -14.09 15.54 -13.27
C GLU A 138 -13.36 14.98 -12.04
N LEU A 139 -13.82 13.85 -11.49
CA LEU A 139 -13.17 13.19 -10.36
C LEU A 139 -11.78 12.63 -10.73
N LEU A 140 -11.58 12.15 -11.95
CA LEU A 140 -10.25 11.74 -12.44
C LEU A 140 -9.31 12.95 -12.64
N SER A 141 -9.87 14.12 -12.94
CA SER A 141 -9.12 15.37 -13.04
C SER A 141 -8.86 16.03 -11.68
N TYR A 142 -9.39 15.46 -10.60
CA TYR A 142 -9.11 15.86 -9.23
C TYR A 142 -7.66 15.52 -8.87
N ASN A 143 -6.74 16.37 -9.32
CA ASN A 143 -5.47 16.53 -8.64
C ASN A 143 -5.79 17.29 -7.35
N GLU A 144 -5.21 16.88 -6.21
CA GLU A 144 -5.28 17.61 -4.93
C GLU A 144 -4.67 19.01 -5.08
N VAL A 145 -5.33 19.91 -5.80
CA VAL A 145 -5.05 21.33 -5.81
C VAL A 145 -5.98 21.93 -4.78
N LYS A 146 -5.72 21.61 -3.51
CA LYS A 146 -5.90 22.60 -2.47
C LYS A 146 -4.54 22.88 -1.85
N PRO A 147 -4.12 24.16 -1.83
CA PRO A 147 -2.94 24.54 -1.08
C PRO A 147 -3.15 24.09 0.36
N VAL A 148 -2.10 23.55 0.96
CA VAL A 148 -1.99 23.51 2.42
C VAL A 148 -2.01 24.96 2.87
N THR A 149 -3.20 25.51 3.12
CA THR A 149 -3.36 26.64 4.03
C THR A 149 -3.05 26.09 5.41
N SER A 150 -1.75 25.98 5.68
CA SER A 150 -1.25 26.02 7.03
C SER A 150 -1.84 27.30 7.61
N LYS A 151 -2.78 27.14 8.55
CA LYS A 151 -3.24 28.22 9.44
C LYS A 151 -2.05 28.67 10.28
N ARG A 152 -1.09 29.33 9.67
CA ARG A 152 -0.43 30.47 10.27
C ARG A 152 -1.38 31.62 10.04
N SER A 153 -1.78 32.25 11.12
CA SER A 153 -2.47 33.54 11.13
C SER A 153 -1.66 34.53 10.28
N PHE A 154 -2.00 34.58 9.00
CA PHE A 154 -1.71 35.71 8.14
C PHE A 154 -2.92 36.62 8.30
N ASP A 155 -2.68 37.78 8.88
CA ASP A 155 -3.60 38.89 8.82
C ASP A 155 -4.03 39.08 7.36
N GLU A 156 -5.33 39.34 7.14
CA GLU A 156 -5.94 39.60 5.83
C GLU A 156 -5.18 40.74 5.12
N ILE A 157 -4.23 40.36 4.27
CA ILE A 157 -3.72 41.23 3.22
C ILE A 157 -4.74 41.14 2.09
N ASN A 158 -5.29 42.29 1.74
CA ASN A 158 -6.25 42.51 0.67
C ASN A 158 -5.55 42.30 -0.69
N ILE A 159 -5.32 41.04 -1.09
CA ILE A 159 -4.54 40.67 -2.31
C ILE A 159 -5.39 40.74 -3.60
N GLU A 160 -6.70 41.00 -3.51
CA GLU A 160 -7.58 41.04 -4.69
C GLU A 160 -7.27 42.18 -5.68
N ASP A 161 -6.54 43.23 -5.27
CA ASP A 161 -6.31 44.43 -6.11
C ASP A 161 -4.95 44.48 -6.84
N GLU A 162 -4.03 43.53 -6.62
CA GLU A 162 -2.65 43.60 -7.14
C GLU A 162 -2.20 42.36 -7.93
N TYR A 163 -3.14 41.53 -8.40
CA TYR A 163 -2.84 40.47 -9.35
C TYR A 163 -3.01 40.99 -10.78
N HIS A 164 -1.90 41.26 -11.46
CA HIS A 164 -1.89 41.60 -12.89
C HIS A 164 -1.66 40.33 -13.74
N PRO A 165 -2.71 39.67 -14.25
CA PRO A 165 -2.57 38.43 -15.03
C PRO A 165 -1.73 38.64 -16.30
N GLU A 166 -1.79 39.85 -16.89
CA GLU A 166 -1.04 40.20 -18.10
C GLU A 166 0.48 40.16 -17.89
N GLU A 167 0.98 40.50 -16.69
CA GLU A 167 2.42 40.45 -16.39
C GLU A 167 2.90 39.02 -16.16
N TYR A 168 2.06 38.19 -15.53
CA TYR A 168 2.32 36.77 -15.39
C TYR A 168 2.34 36.07 -16.77
N ASP A 169 1.40 36.38 -17.65
CA ASP A 169 1.39 35.86 -19.02
C ASP A 169 2.64 36.31 -19.80
N ARG A 170 3.09 37.55 -19.58
CA ARG A 170 4.34 38.05 -20.16
C ARG A 170 5.57 37.32 -19.62
N LEU A 171 5.61 36.97 -18.34
CA LEU A 171 6.67 36.16 -17.74
C LEU A 171 6.76 34.79 -18.43
N LEU A 172 5.62 34.12 -18.61
CA LEU A 172 5.54 32.83 -19.30
C LEU A 172 5.93 32.94 -20.78
N ALA A 173 5.60 34.06 -21.44
CA ALA A 173 5.98 34.31 -22.83
C ALA A 173 7.51 34.51 -22.99
N ILE A 174 8.17 35.12 -21.99
CA ILE A 174 9.62 35.38 -22.01
C ILE A 174 10.41 34.12 -21.62
N LEU A 175 9.91 33.35 -20.65
CA LEU A 175 10.52 32.10 -20.18
C LEU A 175 9.60 30.90 -20.48
N PRO A 176 9.48 30.47 -21.74
CA PRO A 176 8.51 29.43 -22.13
C PRO A 176 8.83 28.04 -21.56
N ASP A 177 10.03 27.81 -21.03
CA ASP A 177 10.43 26.54 -20.41
C ASP A 177 10.34 26.55 -18.88
N ILE A 178 9.91 27.64 -18.24
CA ILE A 178 9.70 27.72 -16.79
C ILE A 178 8.52 26.84 -16.36
N ASP A 179 8.62 26.23 -15.18
CA ASP A 179 7.48 25.60 -14.54
C ASP A 179 6.43 26.66 -14.14
N PRO A 180 5.17 26.60 -14.62
CA PRO A 180 4.15 27.60 -14.33
C PRO A 180 3.89 27.78 -12.82
N ASP A 181 3.88 26.69 -12.04
CA ASP A 181 3.65 26.80 -10.60
C ASP A 181 4.78 27.56 -9.89
N TYR A 182 6.02 27.28 -10.28
CA TYR A 182 7.20 27.98 -9.78
C TYR A 182 7.23 29.45 -10.23
N ALA A 183 6.83 29.73 -11.47
CA ALA A 183 6.71 31.09 -11.99
C ALA A 183 5.68 31.89 -11.18
N LEU A 184 4.53 31.28 -10.89
CA LEU A 184 3.47 31.91 -10.11
C LEU A 184 3.94 32.20 -8.68
N GLU A 185 4.55 31.22 -8.01
CA GLU A 185 5.10 31.40 -6.66
C GLU A 185 6.16 32.51 -6.62
N SER A 186 7.05 32.54 -7.61
CA SER A 186 8.10 33.56 -7.71
C SER A 186 7.52 34.96 -7.98
N TYR A 187 6.48 35.03 -8.82
CA TYR A 187 5.76 36.25 -9.10
C TYR A 187 5.00 36.79 -7.88
N MET A 188 4.32 35.92 -7.13
CA MET A 188 3.63 36.31 -5.88
C MET A 188 4.63 36.83 -4.83
N LYS A 189 5.76 36.14 -4.63
CA LYS A 189 6.83 36.60 -3.73
C LYS A 189 7.43 37.94 -4.17
N PHE A 190 7.51 38.18 -5.48
CA PHE A 190 8.00 39.45 -6.02
C PHE A 190 7.04 40.60 -5.70
N LEU A 191 5.73 40.39 -5.85
CA LEU A 191 4.70 41.37 -5.48
C LEU A 191 4.75 41.69 -3.98
N GLU A 192 4.87 40.67 -3.13
CA GLU A 192 4.99 40.85 -1.67
C GLU A 192 6.22 41.69 -1.26
N GLN A 193 7.34 41.54 -1.97
CA GLN A 193 8.59 42.22 -1.65
C GLN A 193 8.69 43.62 -2.25
N SER A 194 7.97 43.89 -3.34
CA SER A 194 8.06 45.14 -4.10
C SER A 194 6.69 45.67 -4.52
N PRO A 195 5.81 46.05 -3.57
CA PRO A 195 4.44 46.52 -3.84
C PRO A 195 4.36 47.84 -4.62
N ASN A 196 5.51 48.51 -4.85
CA ASN A 196 5.57 49.80 -5.55
C ASN A 196 6.43 49.75 -6.82
N LYS A 197 6.94 48.58 -7.21
CA LYS A 197 7.82 48.41 -8.38
C LYS A 197 7.49 47.13 -9.16
N THR A 198 6.55 47.26 -10.09
CA THR A 198 6.19 46.28 -11.13
C THR A 198 7.22 46.24 -12.28
N ASP A 199 8.53 46.26 -11.99
CA ASP A 199 9.51 45.98 -13.06
C ASP A 199 9.74 44.48 -13.16
N LEU A 200 8.86 43.82 -13.93
CA LEU A 200 8.93 42.40 -14.23
C LEU A 200 10.32 41.98 -14.76
N ASN A 201 11.06 42.88 -15.40
CA ASN A 201 12.40 42.57 -15.89
C ASN A 201 13.39 42.27 -14.75
N VAL A 202 13.19 42.86 -13.57
CA VAL A 202 14.01 42.56 -12.39
C VAL A 202 13.78 41.13 -11.92
N LEU A 203 12.51 40.69 -11.88
CA LEU A 203 12.16 39.30 -11.57
C LEU A 203 12.75 38.34 -12.60
N ILE A 204 12.59 38.64 -13.89
CA ILE A 204 13.11 37.80 -14.97
C ILE A 204 14.64 37.68 -14.89
N THR A 205 15.33 38.79 -14.67
CA THR A 205 16.80 38.80 -14.53
C THR A 205 17.22 37.95 -13.34
N ASN A 206 16.54 38.10 -12.21
CA ASN A 206 16.79 37.31 -11.00
C ASN A 206 16.57 35.81 -11.24
N LEU A 207 15.48 35.43 -11.91
CA LEU A 207 15.18 34.03 -12.24
C LEU A 207 16.27 33.42 -13.16
N ILE A 208 16.75 34.17 -14.14
CA ILE A 208 17.82 33.72 -15.04
C ILE A 208 19.15 33.58 -14.30
N GLU A 209 19.51 34.56 -13.46
CA GLU A 209 20.78 34.56 -12.71
C GLU A 209 20.85 33.47 -11.65
N ASN A 210 19.76 33.23 -10.93
CA ASN A 210 19.70 32.23 -9.85
C ASN A 210 19.36 30.82 -10.34
N GLY A 211 18.94 30.68 -11.60
CA GLY A 211 18.48 29.42 -12.18
C GLY A 211 17.06 29.08 -11.74
N TYR A 212 16.12 29.19 -12.67
CA TYR A 212 14.72 28.83 -12.43
C TYR A 212 14.46 27.35 -12.67
N VAL A 213 13.39 26.83 -12.06
CA VAL A 213 12.94 25.45 -12.26
C VAL A 213 12.28 25.33 -13.63
N LYS A 214 12.82 24.46 -14.48
CA LYS A 214 12.27 24.20 -15.80
C LYS A 214 11.14 23.17 -15.72
N LEU A 215 10.14 23.34 -16.57
CA LEU A 215 9.01 22.42 -16.67
C LEU A 215 9.47 20.99 -17.03
N LYS A 216 10.47 20.87 -17.92
CA LYS A 216 11.04 19.57 -18.30
C LYS A 216 11.67 18.85 -17.10
N ASP A 217 12.43 19.58 -16.29
CA ASP A 217 13.11 19.01 -15.13
C ASP A 217 12.10 18.54 -14.07
N LYS A 218 11.01 19.31 -13.87
CA LYS A 218 9.90 18.90 -13.01
C LYS A 218 9.19 17.66 -13.54
N LEU A 219 8.87 17.60 -14.84
CA LEU A 219 8.23 16.44 -15.45
C LEU A 219 9.11 15.19 -15.37
N GLU A 220 10.41 15.32 -15.64
CA GLU A 220 11.36 14.23 -15.50
C GLU A 220 11.47 13.77 -14.05
N ARG A 221 11.51 14.70 -13.10
CA ARG A 221 11.48 14.39 -11.68
C ARG A 221 10.20 13.65 -11.28
N LEU A 222 9.02 14.13 -11.67
CA LEU A 222 7.75 13.47 -11.41
C LEU A 222 7.69 12.08 -12.06
N ARG A 223 8.21 11.93 -13.27
CA ARG A 223 8.30 10.62 -13.94
C ARG A 223 9.22 9.68 -13.15
N ASN A 224 10.36 10.16 -12.70
CA ASN A 224 11.30 9.38 -11.89
C ASN A 224 10.71 9.05 -10.51
N GLU A 225 9.95 9.96 -9.91
CA GLU A 225 9.23 9.73 -8.65
C GLU A 225 8.15 8.66 -8.83
N ARG A 226 7.33 8.74 -9.87
CA ARG A 226 6.35 7.67 -10.20
C ARG A 226 7.01 6.33 -10.48
N LEU A 227 8.14 6.31 -11.18
CA LEU A 227 8.92 5.08 -11.39
C LEU A 227 9.44 4.53 -10.06
N LYS A 228 9.93 5.40 -9.17
CA LYS A 228 10.37 5.00 -7.82
C LYS A 228 9.20 4.48 -6.98
N GLU A 229 8.03 5.09 -7.05
CA GLU A 229 6.82 4.65 -6.34
C GLU A 229 6.36 3.28 -6.85
N ASN A 230 6.22 3.13 -8.17
CA ASN A 230 5.86 1.85 -8.81
C ASN A 230 6.86 0.73 -8.49
N LEU A 231 8.14 1.06 -8.28
CA LEU A 231 9.16 0.07 -7.90
C LEU A 231 9.17 -0.23 -6.41
N ARG A 232 8.78 0.72 -5.56
CA ARG A 232 8.70 0.53 -4.09
C ARG A 232 7.48 -0.30 -3.68
N GLU A 233 6.36 -0.06 -4.35
CA GLU A 233 5.10 -0.75 -4.10
C GLU A 233 4.49 -1.20 -5.44
N PRO A 234 5.16 -2.14 -6.16
CA PRO A 234 4.57 -2.69 -7.36
C PRO A 234 3.25 -3.34 -6.99
N LYS A 235 2.22 -3.13 -7.81
CA LYS A 235 0.99 -3.94 -7.74
C LYS A 235 1.42 -5.39 -7.92
N PHE A 236 1.40 -6.13 -6.81
CA PHE A 236 1.96 -7.46 -6.76
C PHE A 236 0.92 -8.46 -7.23
N GLU A 237 1.04 -8.90 -8.48
CA GLU A 237 0.25 -9.99 -9.03
C GLU A 237 1.07 -11.29 -8.95
N ILE A 238 0.63 -12.22 -8.09
CA ILE A 238 1.33 -13.50 -7.83
C ILE A 238 1.57 -14.28 -9.14
N GLU A 239 0.56 -14.33 -10.02
CA GLU A 239 0.67 -15.04 -11.29
C GLU A 239 1.76 -14.47 -12.22
N GLU A 240 1.89 -13.15 -12.30
CA GLU A 240 2.93 -12.51 -13.12
C GLU A 240 4.32 -12.71 -12.49
N PHE A 241 4.37 -12.69 -11.16
CA PHE A 241 5.58 -12.95 -10.41
C PHE A 241 6.09 -14.38 -10.64
N LEU A 242 5.22 -15.38 -10.53
CA LEU A 242 5.54 -16.80 -10.75
C LEU A 242 5.89 -17.10 -12.21
N LYS A 243 5.30 -16.39 -13.18
CA LYS A 243 5.73 -16.45 -14.60
C LYS A 243 7.19 -15.99 -14.76
N THR A 244 7.59 -14.97 -14.00
CA THR A 244 8.96 -14.43 -14.06
C THR A 244 9.96 -15.29 -13.28
N PHE A 245 9.55 -15.81 -12.13
CA PHE A 245 10.34 -16.69 -11.27
C PHE A 245 9.55 -17.97 -10.96
N PRO A 246 9.72 -19.03 -11.77
CA PRO A 246 8.99 -20.28 -11.56
C PRO A 246 9.23 -20.91 -10.18
N ASN A 247 10.47 -20.80 -9.67
CA ASN A 247 10.85 -21.22 -8.32
C ASN A 247 11.50 -20.03 -7.60
N PRO A 248 10.73 -19.13 -6.98
CA PRO A 248 11.29 -17.92 -6.37
C PRO A 248 12.18 -18.24 -5.17
N SER A 249 11.80 -19.23 -4.35
CA SER A 249 12.61 -19.70 -3.22
C SER A 249 14.00 -20.17 -3.69
N GLU A 250 14.07 -21.06 -4.69
CA GLU A 250 15.35 -21.50 -5.24
C GLU A 250 16.15 -20.34 -5.84
N TYR A 251 15.49 -19.40 -6.54
CA TYR A 251 16.18 -18.28 -7.17
C TYR A 251 16.79 -17.29 -6.17
N PHE A 252 16.05 -16.88 -5.14
CA PHE A 252 16.48 -15.86 -4.18
C PHE A 252 17.36 -16.42 -3.07
N TYR A 253 17.25 -17.72 -2.74
CA TYR A 253 18.14 -18.38 -1.79
C TYR A 253 19.45 -18.91 -2.42
N ASP A 254 19.59 -18.85 -3.75
CA ASP A 254 20.81 -19.27 -4.44
C ASP A 254 22.00 -18.34 -4.15
N ARG A 255 22.88 -18.81 -3.26
CA ARG A 255 24.12 -18.12 -2.86
C ARG A 255 25.21 -18.18 -3.93
N THR A 256 25.07 -18.97 -4.99
CA THR A 256 26.11 -19.12 -6.02
C THR A 256 26.11 -17.96 -7.03
N LYS A 257 24.94 -17.35 -7.25
CA LYS A 257 24.77 -16.24 -8.20
C LYS A 257 25.28 -14.92 -7.65
N THR A 258 26.10 -14.21 -8.41
CA THR A 258 26.55 -12.86 -8.09
C THR A 258 25.43 -11.83 -8.26
N VAL A 259 25.41 -10.81 -7.39
CA VAL A 259 24.43 -9.70 -7.44
C VAL A 259 25.08 -8.38 -7.87
N SER A 260 24.27 -7.48 -8.42
CA SER A 260 24.70 -6.15 -8.86
C SER A 260 25.16 -5.29 -7.66
N GLU A 261 26.03 -4.30 -7.89
CA GLU A 261 26.45 -3.40 -6.81
C GLU A 261 25.30 -2.50 -6.31
N SER A 262 24.37 -2.16 -7.21
CA SER A 262 23.15 -1.43 -6.85
C SER A 262 22.29 -2.24 -5.87
N TYR A 263 22.05 -3.51 -6.21
CA TYR A 263 21.35 -4.47 -5.37
C TYR A 263 21.99 -4.57 -3.98
N LYS A 264 23.33 -4.72 -3.89
CA LYS A 264 24.04 -4.81 -2.60
C LYS A 264 23.79 -3.59 -1.72
N LYS A 265 23.80 -2.39 -2.31
CA LYS A 265 23.53 -1.14 -1.59
C LYS A 265 22.09 -1.09 -1.07
N HIS A 266 21.11 -1.51 -1.87
CA HIS A 266 19.71 -1.58 -1.45
C HIS A 266 19.52 -2.60 -0.33
N ALA A 267 20.01 -3.82 -0.50
CA ALA A 267 19.94 -4.88 0.52
C ALA A 267 20.57 -4.43 1.85
N TYR A 268 21.78 -3.85 1.80
CA TYR A 268 22.43 -3.31 3.00
C TYR A 268 21.62 -2.19 3.65
N THR A 269 21.15 -1.22 2.87
CA THR A 269 20.40 -0.06 3.40
C THR A 269 19.12 -0.51 4.07
N TYR A 270 18.37 -1.41 3.42
CA TYR A 270 17.14 -1.94 3.95
C TYR A 270 17.38 -2.71 5.26
N ILE A 271 18.33 -3.64 5.27
CA ILE A 271 18.63 -4.45 6.46
C ILE A 271 19.19 -3.58 7.59
N ALA A 272 20.07 -2.62 7.29
CA ALA A 272 20.60 -1.69 8.30
C ALA A 272 19.51 -0.83 8.95
N ASN A 273 18.50 -0.42 8.17
CA ASN A 273 17.35 0.33 8.69
C ASN A 273 16.39 -0.58 9.47
N ALA A 274 16.08 -1.78 8.97
CA ALA A 274 15.21 -2.76 9.63
C ALA A 274 15.81 -3.26 10.96
N PHE A 275 17.12 -3.44 11.00
CA PHE A 275 17.88 -3.91 12.16
C PHE A 275 18.77 -2.80 12.72
N ALA A 276 18.23 -1.60 12.93
CA ALA A 276 18.99 -0.41 13.36
C ALA A 276 19.80 -0.59 14.66
N ARG A 277 19.44 -1.57 15.50
CA ARG A 277 20.16 -1.91 16.75
C ARG A 277 21.40 -2.77 16.53
N VAL A 278 21.55 -3.32 15.34
CA VAL A 278 22.63 -4.26 15.00
C VAL A 278 23.85 -3.48 14.53
N PRO A 279 25.06 -3.84 14.99
CA PRO A 279 26.28 -3.23 14.47
C PRO A 279 26.36 -3.39 12.96
N SER A 280 26.63 -2.30 12.24
CA SER A 280 26.70 -2.30 10.78
C SER A 280 27.74 -3.29 10.24
N ASP A 281 28.84 -3.49 10.97
CA ASP A 281 29.87 -4.47 10.60
C ASP A 281 29.35 -5.90 10.67
N TYR A 282 28.49 -6.21 11.65
CA TYR A 282 27.84 -7.51 11.72
C TYR A 282 26.87 -7.72 10.56
N ILE A 283 26.05 -6.71 10.24
CA ILE A 283 25.14 -6.77 9.07
C ILE A 283 25.94 -7.02 7.78
N LYS A 284 27.07 -6.33 7.58
CA LYS A 284 27.95 -6.57 6.43
C LYS A 284 28.52 -7.99 6.41
N GLN A 285 28.88 -8.54 7.56
CA GLN A 285 29.36 -9.92 7.66
C GLN A 285 28.27 -10.94 7.27
N VAL A 286 27.05 -10.79 7.79
CA VAL A 286 25.92 -11.70 7.46
C VAL A 286 25.53 -11.58 5.99
N LEU A 287 25.50 -10.35 5.44
CA LEU A 287 25.31 -10.14 4.01
C LEU A 287 26.40 -10.85 3.20
N ASN A 288 27.68 -10.62 3.53
CA ASN A 288 28.78 -11.25 2.81
C ASN A 288 28.73 -12.79 2.89
N TYR A 289 28.37 -13.35 4.05
CA TYR A 289 28.18 -14.79 4.23
C TYR A 289 27.06 -15.36 3.32
N ASN A 290 25.98 -14.61 3.12
CA ASN A 290 24.88 -14.98 2.22
C ASN A 290 25.08 -14.49 0.77
N ASN A 291 26.31 -14.13 0.36
CA ASN A 291 26.62 -13.56 -0.95
C ASN A 291 25.72 -12.35 -1.32
N TYR A 292 25.45 -11.51 -0.32
CA TYR A 292 24.61 -10.34 -0.34
C TYR A 292 23.12 -10.59 -0.65
N ARG A 293 22.66 -11.84 -0.74
CA ARG A 293 21.25 -12.18 -0.98
C ARG A 293 20.37 -11.68 0.17
N PHE A 294 19.31 -10.96 -0.18
CA PHE A 294 18.48 -10.25 0.78
C PHE A 294 17.63 -11.21 1.62
N ALA A 295 16.88 -12.11 0.99
CA ALA A 295 15.99 -13.07 1.66
C ALA A 295 16.71 -13.93 2.70
N PRO A 296 17.78 -14.69 2.36
CA PRO A 296 18.48 -15.50 3.36
C PRO A 296 19.15 -14.68 4.46
N THR A 297 19.59 -13.45 4.17
CA THR A 297 20.17 -12.56 5.20
C THR A 297 19.10 -12.08 6.17
N MET A 298 17.92 -11.69 5.65
CA MET A 298 16.78 -11.28 6.45
C MET A 298 16.35 -12.41 7.39
N ASP A 299 16.15 -13.61 6.85
CA ASP A 299 15.74 -14.79 7.61
C ASP A 299 16.74 -15.17 8.71
N GLN A 300 18.04 -15.19 8.37
CA GLN A 300 19.09 -15.47 9.33
C GLN A 300 19.07 -14.47 10.49
N LEU A 301 19.02 -13.17 10.19
CA LEU A 301 18.98 -12.13 11.22
C LEU A 301 17.71 -12.27 12.07
N GLN A 302 16.54 -12.44 11.46
CA GLN A 302 15.29 -12.65 12.20
C GLN A 302 15.36 -13.85 13.15
N GLN A 303 15.94 -14.98 12.70
CA GLN A 303 16.10 -16.17 13.52
C GLN A 303 17.07 -15.95 14.68
N GLU A 304 18.20 -15.29 14.44
CA GLU A 304 19.17 -14.93 15.48
C GLU A 304 18.55 -13.97 16.52
N PHE A 305 17.72 -13.01 16.10
CA PHE A 305 17.00 -12.13 17.03
C PHE A 305 15.95 -12.87 17.85
N LYS A 306 15.19 -13.78 17.22
CA LYS A 306 14.22 -14.63 17.91
C LYS A 306 14.90 -15.46 19.00
N THR A 307 16.03 -16.10 18.69
CA THR A 307 16.78 -16.94 19.65
C THR A 307 17.45 -16.13 20.77
N TYR A 308 17.99 -14.94 20.47
CA TYR A 308 18.58 -14.05 21.48
C TYR A 308 17.58 -13.67 22.57
N HIS A 309 16.33 -13.39 22.21
CA HIS A 309 15.27 -13.06 23.17
C HIS A 309 14.88 -14.24 24.06
N VAL A 310 14.84 -15.46 23.52
CA VAL A 310 14.54 -16.68 24.28
C VAL A 310 15.60 -16.96 25.34
N ASN A 311 16.89 -16.82 25.00
CA ASN A 311 18.00 -17.12 25.91
C ASN A 311 18.14 -16.11 27.06
N GLN A 312 17.57 -14.91 26.94
CA GLN A 312 17.55 -13.91 28.01
C GLN A 312 16.44 -14.13 29.05
N GLY A 313 15.67 -15.22 28.96
CA GLY A 313 14.68 -15.61 29.98
C GLY A 313 13.52 -14.62 30.14
N LYS A 314 13.35 -13.68 29.20
CA LYS A 314 12.23 -12.73 29.20
C LYS A 314 11.02 -13.44 28.60
N LYS A 315 10.03 -13.73 29.45
CA LYS A 315 8.76 -14.36 29.06
C LYS A 315 8.13 -13.60 27.88
N SER A 316 7.83 -14.38 26.85
CA SER A 316 7.44 -14.03 25.47
C SER A 316 6.28 -13.03 25.27
N SER A 317 5.56 -12.59 26.30
CA SER A 317 4.33 -11.81 26.12
C SER A 317 4.51 -10.28 26.12
N ASP A 318 5.70 -9.78 26.46
CA ASP A 318 6.02 -8.33 26.49
C ASP A 318 7.20 -7.96 25.56
N ALA A 319 7.59 -8.89 24.67
CA ALA A 319 8.84 -8.84 23.89
C ALA A 319 8.70 -8.28 22.46
N VAL A 320 7.61 -7.57 22.14
CA VAL A 320 7.75 -6.52 21.11
C VAL A 320 8.59 -5.45 21.79
N PRO A 321 9.80 -5.12 21.29
CA PRO A 321 10.69 -4.20 21.97
C PRO A 321 10.02 -2.84 22.14
N LYS A 322 9.40 -2.61 23.31
CA LYS A 322 9.04 -1.28 23.81
C LYS A 322 10.26 -0.42 23.58
N ARG A 323 10.11 0.57 22.71
CA ARG A 323 11.13 1.41 22.09
C ARG A 323 12.13 1.91 23.13
N LEU A 324 13.18 1.12 23.38
CA LEU A 324 14.32 1.52 24.22
C LEU A 324 14.91 2.77 23.61
N ASN A 325 14.80 3.86 24.37
CA ASN A 325 15.26 5.22 24.09
C ASN A 325 16.26 5.34 22.94
N ASN A 326 15.69 5.85 21.85
CA ASN A 326 16.27 6.35 20.62
C ASN A 326 17.53 7.20 20.85
N ARG A 327 18.72 6.58 20.84
CA ARG A 327 19.75 7.15 19.97
C ARG A 327 19.41 6.66 18.57
N ALA A 328 18.40 7.29 17.98
CA ALA A 328 18.00 7.00 16.61
C ALA A 328 19.24 7.22 15.76
N ARG A 329 19.90 6.14 15.34
CA ARG A 329 20.80 6.24 14.20
C ARG A 329 19.96 6.85 13.09
N ALA A 330 20.47 7.92 12.49
CA ALA A 330 19.85 8.48 11.31
C ALA A 330 19.64 7.34 10.32
N LEU A 331 18.41 7.20 9.81
CA LEU A 331 18.11 6.19 8.80
C LEU A 331 19.05 6.43 7.62
N ILE A 332 19.62 5.35 7.12
CA ILE A 332 20.45 5.42 5.92
C ILE A 332 19.50 5.72 4.75
N PRO A 333 19.76 6.77 3.96
CA PRO A 333 18.90 7.11 2.83
C PRO A 333 18.92 5.97 1.81
N ILE A 334 17.73 5.60 1.32
CA ILE A 334 17.58 4.60 0.26
C ILE A 334 18.30 5.11 -1.00
N PRO A 335 19.08 4.27 -1.70
CA PRO A 335 19.76 4.66 -2.93
C PRO A 335 18.79 5.22 -3.98
N ASP A 336 19.23 6.26 -4.70
CA ASP A 336 18.39 6.96 -5.69
C ASP A 336 18.04 6.12 -6.91
N VAL A 337 18.96 5.27 -7.36
CA VAL A 337 18.76 4.39 -8.51
C VAL A 337 18.12 3.10 -8.01
N PRO A 338 16.87 2.78 -8.37
CA PRO A 338 16.20 1.57 -7.94
C PRO A 338 16.86 0.32 -8.57
N ASP A 339 16.84 -0.80 -7.86
CA ASP A 339 17.27 -2.10 -8.39
C ASP A 339 16.07 -3.05 -8.47
N GLU A 340 15.67 -3.41 -9.68
CA GLU A 340 14.46 -4.19 -9.93
C GLU A 340 14.49 -5.57 -9.27
N ILE A 341 15.65 -6.24 -9.28
CA ILE A 341 15.79 -7.57 -8.69
C ILE A 341 15.65 -7.50 -7.17
N PHE A 342 16.21 -6.47 -6.54
CA PHE A 342 16.04 -6.23 -5.11
C PHE A 342 14.57 -6.05 -4.74
N TYR A 343 13.82 -5.20 -5.46
CA TYR A 343 12.41 -4.96 -5.15
C TYR A 343 11.55 -6.21 -5.37
N LYS A 344 11.84 -7.00 -6.41
CA LYS A 344 11.16 -8.30 -6.63
C LYS A 344 11.43 -9.29 -5.49
N GLU A 345 12.66 -9.35 -4.99
CA GLU A 345 13.01 -10.18 -3.82
C GLU A 345 12.36 -9.67 -2.54
N LEU A 346 12.31 -8.35 -2.35
CA LEU A 346 11.61 -7.74 -1.23
C LEU A 346 10.11 -8.08 -1.24
N CYS A 347 9.46 -8.05 -2.41
CA CYS A 347 8.08 -8.53 -2.57
C CYS A 347 7.96 -10.01 -2.19
N TYR A 348 8.85 -10.86 -2.70
CA TYR A 348 8.87 -12.28 -2.31
C TYR A 348 8.95 -12.46 -0.79
N THR A 349 9.82 -11.74 -0.09
CA THR A 349 9.92 -11.87 1.39
C THR A 349 8.68 -11.39 2.15
N LYS A 350 7.85 -10.53 1.55
CA LYS A 350 6.59 -10.07 2.17
C LYS A 350 5.44 -11.04 1.94
N HIS A 351 5.44 -11.73 0.80
CA HIS A 351 4.38 -12.61 0.34
C HIS A 351 4.82 -14.08 0.29
N SER A 352 5.90 -14.46 0.97
CA SER A 352 6.47 -15.81 0.87
C SER A 352 5.47 -16.88 1.29
N GLU A 353 4.64 -16.61 2.30
CA GLU A 353 3.60 -17.54 2.78
C GLU A 353 2.49 -17.76 1.74
N GLU A 354 2.10 -16.73 1.00
CA GLU A 354 1.09 -16.81 -0.07
C GLU A 354 1.66 -17.57 -1.28
N ILE A 355 2.91 -17.27 -1.64
CA ILE A 355 3.60 -17.86 -2.80
C ILE A 355 3.92 -19.34 -2.57
N GLU A 356 4.25 -19.74 -1.35
CA GLU A 356 4.59 -21.14 -1.01
C GLU A 356 3.35 -21.98 -0.68
N GLY A 357 2.19 -21.35 -0.50
CA GLY A 357 0.90 -22.00 -0.24
C GLY A 357 0.11 -22.41 -1.49
N GLU A 358 0.43 -21.84 -2.65
CA GLU A 358 -0.06 -22.27 -3.98
C GLU A 358 0.73 -23.46 -4.54
#